data_AF-A0A212C4I0-F1
#
_entry.id   AF-A0A212C4I0-F1
#
_cell.length_a   1.000
_cell.length_b   1.000
_cell.length_c   1.000
_cell.angle_alpha   90.00
_cell.angle_beta   90.00
_cell.angle_gamma   90.00
#
_symmetry.space_group_name_H-M   'P 1'
#
loop_
_entity.id
_entity.type
_entity.pdbx_description
1 polymer ?
#
loop_
_entity_poly.entity_id
_entity_poly.type
_entity_poly.pdbx_seq_one_letter_code
_entity_poly.pdbx_strand_id
1 'polypeptide(L)'
;MLNPYCNMLRSNLLQLTCRQDQKAVAEYQCFDELTGVPAHDLPYYGGSVETADYRPFSKEFSFYLSGEYQCSTGKSTRPLKKNYDAEMYGPHSVCLIQKLACVMEKCEKKPSYLDWGHGCYQVSCSLQGLKVWVQDISYVCSWARQVLPVNIQMNGWIHHGNLLCPVCWDFCELCPPETDSPAANLTQALPTLDLCSHSPSLVVTLWLLLGNLFPLLAGFLLCI
;
A
#
# COMPACT_ATOMS: atom_id res chain seq x y z
N MET A 1 22.73 -0.44 38.55
CA MET A 1 21.71 0.54 38.14
C MET A 1 20.81 -0.19 37.15
N LEU A 2 19.53 -0.38 37.47
CA LEU A 2 18.57 -1.11 36.65
C LEU A 2 18.10 -0.20 35.50
N ASN A 3 18.26 -0.62 34.24
CA ASN A 3 17.71 0.10 33.09
C ASN A 3 16.28 -0.39 32.79
N PRO A 4 15.34 0.51 32.47
CA PRO A 4 13.91 0.19 32.36
C PRO A 4 13.52 -0.42 31.00
N TYR A 5 12.47 -1.25 31.01
CA TYR A 5 11.84 -1.99 29.91
C TYR A 5 10.65 -1.23 29.28
N CYS A 6 10.60 -1.07 27.95
CA CYS A 6 9.60 -0.25 27.24
C CYS A 6 8.35 -1.03 26.77
N ASN A 7 7.18 -0.74 27.36
CA ASN A 7 5.93 -1.48 27.11
C ASN A 7 4.72 -0.63 26.67
N MET A 8 4.88 0.65 26.32
CA MET A 8 3.77 1.47 25.80
C MET A 8 4.16 2.31 24.58
N LEU A 9 3.31 2.26 23.53
CA LEU A 9 3.36 3.15 22.38
C LEU A 9 2.31 4.25 22.59
N ARG A 10 2.70 5.53 22.48
CA ARG A 10 1.70 6.59 22.29
C ARG A 10 2.16 7.68 21.32
N SER A 11 1.26 7.95 20.36
CA SER A 11 1.06 9.16 19.54
C SER A 11 2.19 9.65 18.63
N ASN A 12 3.44 9.29 18.85
CA ASN A 12 4.53 9.57 17.93
C ASN A 12 5.37 8.30 17.78
N LEU A 13 5.39 7.73 16.58
CA LEU A 13 5.98 6.41 16.25
C LEU A 13 7.50 6.28 16.51
N LEU A 14 8.14 7.30 17.09
CA LEU A 14 9.59 7.39 17.31
C LEU A 14 10.01 7.53 18.79
N GLN A 15 9.09 7.49 19.76
CA GLN A 15 9.44 7.57 21.18
C GLN A 15 8.87 6.39 21.98
N LEU A 16 9.74 5.44 22.33
CA LEU A 16 9.48 4.35 23.27
C LEU A 16 9.63 4.88 24.70
N THR A 17 8.71 4.56 25.62
CA THR A 17 8.82 4.90 27.05
C THR A 17 8.89 3.65 27.92
N CYS A 18 9.79 3.66 28.91
CA CYS A 18 10.19 2.48 29.67
C CYS A 18 9.67 2.45 31.12
N ARG A 19 9.13 1.31 31.55
CA ARG A 19 8.80 0.93 32.94
C ARG A 19 9.90 0.10 33.59
N GLN A 20 9.99 0.18 34.91
CA GLN A 20 11.21 -0.08 35.69
C GLN A 20 11.24 -1.47 36.35
N ASP A 21 10.28 -2.35 36.06
CA ASP A 21 9.91 -3.46 36.94
C ASP A 21 10.20 -4.87 36.43
N GLN A 22 10.79 -5.08 35.24
CA GLN A 22 11.10 -6.45 34.78
C GLN A 22 12.50 -6.61 34.19
N LYS A 23 13.17 -7.66 34.65
CA LYS A 23 14.48 -8.14 34.19
C LYS A 23 14.21 -9.04 32.99
N ALA A 24 14.36 -8.53 31.77
CA ALA A 24 14.22 -9.33 30.56
C ALA A 24 15.24 -10.48 30.61
N VAL A 25 14.74 -11.71 30.63
CA VAL A 25 15.58 -12.92 30.59
C VAL A 25 16.06 -13.05 29.14
N ALA A 26 17.37 -13.21 28.96
CA ALA A 26 18.03 -13.41 27.66
C ALA A 26 17.50 -14.60 26.82
N GLU A 27 16.60 -15.39 27.39
CA GLU A 27 15.95 -16.56 26.80
C GLU A 27 14.94 -16.20 25.69
N TYR A 28 14.48 -14.95 25.62
CA TYR A 28 13.48 -14.46 24.65
C TYR A 28 14.01 -13.39 23.68
N GLN A 29 15.32 -13.27 23.55
CA GLN A 29 15.97 -12.31 22.65
C GLN A 29 15.69 -12.69 21.18
N CYS A 30 15.05 -11.79 20.43
CA CYS A 30 14.56 -12.06 19.07
C CYS A 30 15.09 -11.11 17.99
N PHE A 31 16.01 -10.21 18.33
CA PHE A 31 16.50 -9.17 17.43
C PHE A 31 17.97 -9.41 17.08
N ASP A 32 18.34 -9.52 15.80
CA ASP A 32 19.76 -9.54 15.44
C ASP A 32 20.35 -8.12 15.41
N GLU A 33 19.51 -7.13 15.10
CA GLU A 33 19.87 -5.71 15.06
C GLU A 33 18.63 -4.83 15.35
N LEU A 34 18.85 -3.70 16.03
CA LEU A 34 17.85 -2.65 16.23
C LEU A 34 18.48 -1.29 15.93
N THR A 35 17.90 -0.55 14.99
CA THR A 35 18.41 0.78 14.61
C THR A 35 18.42 1.73 15.81
N GLY A 36 19.60 2.28 16.13
CA GLY A 36 19.78 3.20 17.26
C GLY A 36 19.99 2.54 18.62
N VAL A 37 20.07 1.21 18.67
CA VAL A 37 20.37 0.43 19.89
C VAL A 37 21.73 -0.25 19.74
N PRO A 38 22.68 -0.05 20.68
CA PRO A 38 23.95 -0.77 20.67
C PRO A 38 23.77 -2.27 20.85
N ALA A 39 24.65 -3.07 20.22
CA ALA A 39 24.57 -4.54 20.29
C ALA A 39 24.62 -5.11 21.73
N HIS A 40 25.30 -4.43 22.66
CA HIS A 40 25.36 -4.86 24.06
C HIS A 40 24.06 -4.63 24.83
N ASP A 41 23.22 -3.69 24.36
CA ASP A 41 21.91 -3.40 24.96
C ASP A 41 20.79 -4.24 24.35
N LEU A 42 21.02 -4.82 23.16
CA LEU A 42 20.08 -5.65 22.40
C LEU A 42 19.39 -6.77 23.23
N PRO A 43 20.08 -7.46 24.17
CA PRO A 43 19.45 -8.49 25.01
C PRO A 43 18.36 -7.98 25.96
N TYR A 44 18.26 -6.66 26.16
CA TYR A 44 17.25 -6.04 27.01
C TYR A 44 15.99 -5.62 26.25
N TYR A 45 15.93 -5.84 24.93
CA TYR A 45 14.79 -5.47 24.07
C TYR A 45 13.99 -6.70 23.65
N GLY A 46 12.67 -6.57 23.65
CA GLY A 46 11.70 -7.60 23.26
C GLY A 46 10.39 -6.98 22.76
N GLY A 47 9.51 -7.81 22.21
CA GLY A 47 8.12 -7.46 21.95
C GLY A 47 7.36 -7.19 23.26
N SER A 48 6.20 -6.55 23.20
CA SER A 48 5.50 -6.06 24.40
C SER A 48 4.50 -7.04 25.03
N VAL A 49 4.35 -8.24 24.48
CA VAL A 49 3.28 -9.19 24.84
C VAL A 49 3.86 -10.47 25.43
N GLU A 50 3.56 -10.73 26.70
CA GLU A 50 4.03 -11.90 27.46
C GLU A 50 3.50 -13.22 26.88
N THR A 51 2.24 -13.29 26.47
CA THR A 51 1.64 -14.49 25.84
C THR A 51 2.23 -14.86 24.48
N ALA A 52 3.01 -13.96 23.87
CA ALA A 52 3.76 -14.23 22.65
C ALA A 52 5.24 -14.50 22.95
N ASP A 53 5.59 -14.83 24.20
CA ASP A 53 6.97 -15.01 24.67
C ASP A 53 7.86 -13.82 24.30
N TYR A 54 7.29 -12.61 24.31
CA TYR A 54 7.94 -11.37 23.90
C TYR A 54 8.56 -11.40 22.49
N ARG A 55 8.14 -12.33 21.62
CA ARG A 55 8.57 -12.33 20.22
C ARG A 55 7.85 -11.22 19.46
N PRO A 56 8.52 -10.50 18.53
CA PRO A 56 7.85 -9.55 17.66
C PRO A 56 6.81 -10.25 16.77
N PHE A 57 5.58 -9.73 16.75
CA PHE A 57 4.54 -10.17 15.83
C PHE A 57 3.66 -8.98 15.41
N SER A 58 3.03 -9.09 14.24
CA SER A 58 2.04 -8.13 13.78
C SER A 58 0.79 -8.24 14.65
N LYS A 59 0.54 -7.21 15.47
CA LYS A 59 -0.65 -7.12 16.31
C LYS A 59 -1.70 -6.23 15.64
N GLU A 60 -2.95 -6.67 15.62
CA GLU A 60 -4.08 -5.84 15.21
C GLU A 60 -4.22 -4.65 16.18
N PHE A 61 -4.11 -3.43 15.65
CA PHE A 61 -4.11 -2.22 16.49
C PHE A 61 -5.53 -1.73 16.82
N SER A 62 -5.90 -2.11 18.03
CA SER A 62 -6.95 -1.68 18.94
C SER A 62 -7.34 -0.19 19.12
N PHE A 63 -7.35 0.75 18.16
CA PHE A 63 -7.46 2.19 18.53
C PHE A 63 -8.71 2.53 19.38
N TYR A 64 -9.80 1.78 19.19
CA TYR A 64 -11.03 1.88 19.98
C TYR A 64 -11.61 0.48 20.25
N LEU A 65 -12.18 0.27 21.44
CA LEU A 65 -12.89 -0.96 21.84
C LEU A 65 -14.10 -1.30 20.96
N SER A 66 -14.50 -0.40 20.06
CA SER A 66 -15.70 -0.46 19.22
C SER A 66 -15.55 -1.30 17.95
N GLY A 67 -14.34 -1.71 17.55
CA GLY A 67 -14.11 -2.47 16.31
C GLY A 67 -14.29 -1.66 15.01
N GLU A 68 -14.43 -0.33 15.10
CA GLU A 68 -14.77 0.57 13.98
C GLU A 68 -13.75 0.66 12.82
N TYR A 69 -12.60 0.00 12.93
CA TYR A 69 -11.51 -0.01 11.94
C TYR A 69 -11.16 -1.42 11.45
N GLN A 70 -11.97 -2.43 11.76
CA GLN A 70 -11.86 -3.72 11.08
C GLN A 70 -12.17 -3.52 9.59
N CYS A 71 -11.37 -4.11 8.70
CA CYS A 71 -11.61 -3.95 7.25
C CYS A 71 -13.02 -4.38 6.84
N SER A 72 -13.59 -5.37 7.52
CA SER A 72 -14.90 -5.98 7.25
C SER A 72 -16.11 -5.13 7.67
N THR A 73 -16.01 -4.39 8.77
CA THR A 73 -17.15 -3.68 9.39
C THR A 73 -16.91 -2.18 9.55
N GLY A 74 -15.65 -1.76 9.41
CA GLY A 74 -15.21 -0.40 9.65
C GLY A 74 -15.50 0.55 8.50
N LYS A 75 -15.38 1.84 8.82
CA LYS A 75 -15.28 2.90 7.82
C LYS A 75 -13.84 3.35 7.77
N SER A 76 -13.35 3.69 6.58
CA SER A 76 -12.02 4.30 6.47
C SER A 76 -11.95 5.52 7.39
N THR A 77 -10.96 5.52 8.28
CA THR A 77 -10.65 6.65 9.16
C THR A 77 -10.08 7.83 8.38
N ARG A 78 -9.73 7.62 7.10
CA ARG A 78 -9.14 8.60 6.22
C ARG A 78 -10.20 9.21 5.28
N PRO A 79 -10.20 10.54 5.09
CA PRO A 79 -11.00 11.18 4.06
C PRO A 79 -10.67 10.58 2.68
N LEU A 80 -11.67 10.43 1.81
CA LEU A 80 -11.49 9.86 0.45
C LEU A 80 -10.34 10.51 -0.34
N LYS A 81 -10.11 11.82 -0.13
CA LYS A 81 -9.03 12.60 -0.77
C LYS A 81 -7.61 12.24 -0.29
N LYS A 82 -7.48 11.44 0.78
CA LYS A 82 -6.23 10.97 1.40
C LYS A 82 -6.11 9.44 1.39
N ASN A 83 -6.85 8.78 0.49
CA ASN A 83 -6.75 7.33 0.30
C ASN A 83 -5.56 6.99 -0.62
N TYR A 84 -4.33 7.22 -0.14
CA TYR A 84 -3.10 7.02 -0.91
C TYR A 84 -2.89 5.56 -1.33
N ASP A 85 -3.37 4.63 -0.50
CA ASP A 85 -3.15 3.20 -0.67
C ASP A 85 -4.28 2.50 -1.44
N ALA A 86 -5.25 3.29 -1.93
CA ALA A 86 -6.46 2.82 -2.60
C ALA A 86 -7.23 1.76 -1.78
N GLU A 87 -7.29 1.96 -0.46
CA GLU A 87 -7.98 1.07 0.47
C GLU A 87 -9.49 1.07 0.23
N MET A 88 -10.11 -0.09 0.46
CA MET A 88 -11.56 -0.26 0.41
C MET A 88 -12.01 -1.07 1.61
N TYR A 89 -12.91 -0.49 2.40
CA TYR A 89 -13.51 -1.11 3.59
C TYR A 89 -14.90 -1.64 3.24
N GLY A 90 -15.32 -2.74 3.85
CA GLY A 90 -16.60 -3.38 3.60
C GLY A 90 -16.57 -4.87 3.94
N PRO A 91 -17.72 -5.57 3.91
CA PRO A 91 -17.87 -6.93 4.46
C PRO A 91 -16.94 -8.00 3.83
N HIS A 92 -16.41 -7.73 2.64
CA HIS A 92 -15.48 -8.62 1.93
C HIS A 92 -14.05 -8.08 1.91
N SER A 93 -13.75 -7.08 2.75
CA SER A 93 -12.44 -6.48 2.84
C SER A 93 -11.63 -7.08 3.98
N VAL A 94 -10.36 -7.32 3.70
CA VAL A 94 -9.40 -7.96 4.60
C VAL A 94 -8.13 -7.13 4.68
N CYS A 95 -7.38 -7.30 5.76
CA CYS A 95 -6.11 -6.61 5.95
C CYS A 95 -5.01 -7.35 5.17
N LEU A 96 -4.39 -6.68 4.19
CA LEU A 96 -3.27 -7.21 3.41
C LEU A 96 -1.99 -6.46 3.72
N ILE A 97 -0.86 -7.16 3.58
CA ILE A 97 0.48 -6.59 3.80
C ILE A 97 0.91 -5.84 2.53
N GLN A 98 1.41 -4.62 2.72
CA GLN A 98 2.06 -3.83 1.68
C GLN A 98 3.57 -4.07 1.76
N LYS A 99 4.16 -4.64 0.70
CA LYS A 99 5.62 -4.87 0.64
C LYS A 99 6.40 -3.56 0.47
N LEU A 100 5.81 -2.58 -0.21
CA LEU A 100 6.34 -1.23 -0.39
C LEU A 100 5.21 -0.23 -0.15
N ALA A 101 5.57 0.97 0.30
CA ALA A 101 4.65 2.09 0.43
C ALA A 101 3.90 2.32 -0.88
N CYS A 102 2.57 2.47 -0.80
CA CYS A 102 1.81 2.93 -1.95
C CYS A 102 2.07 4.43 -2.15
N VAL A 103 2.35 4.80 -3.39
CA VAL A 103 2.61 6.19 -3.80
C VAL A 103 1.47 6.64 -4.69
N MET A 104 0.93 7.82 -4.40
CA MET A 104 -0.03 8.48 -5.26
C MET A 104 0.69 9.54 -6.08
N GLU A 105 0.59 9.49 -7.40
CA GLU A 105 1.28 10.37 -8.33
C GLU A 105 0.29 11.11 -9.23
N LYS A 106 0.53 12.41 -9.41
CA LYS A 106 -0.09 13.20 -10.47
C LYS A 106 0.92 14.23 -10.97
N CYS A 107 1.42 13.99 -12.17
CA CYS A 107 2.53 14.73 -12.75
C CYS A 107 3.71 14.75 -11.75
N GLU A 108 4.21 15.93 -11.35
CA GLU A 108 5.34 16.05 -10.43
C GLU A 108 4.99 15.84 -8.94
N LYS A 109 3.71 15.70 -8.59
CA LYS A 109 3.29 15.54 -7.19
C LYS A 109 3.27 14.06 -6.82
N LYS A 110 4.17 13.65 -5.94
CA LYS A 110 4.29 12.27 -5.40
C LYS A 110 4.16 12.24 -3.88
N PRO A 111 2.98 12.53 -3.30
CA PRO A 111 2.77 12.27 -1.88
C PRO A 111 2.86 10.77 -1.57
N SER A 112 3.67 10.42 -0.57
CA SER A 112 3.70 9.11 0.07
C SER A 112 3.36 9.25 1.55
N TYR A 113 2.64 8.28 2.11
CA TYR A 113 2.31 8.27 3.54
C TYR A 113 3.44 7.61 4.35
N LEU A 114 3.74 8.13 5.56
CA LEU A 114 4.83 7.61 6.38
C LEU A 114 4.49 6.29 7.09
N ASP A 115 3.23 6.07 7.48
CA ASP A 115 2.80 4.85 8.18
C ASP A 115 2.10 3.88 7.21
N TRP A 116 2.90 3.24 6.38
CA TRP A 116 2.50 2.19 5.44
C TRP A 116 2.87 0.81 5.99
N GLY A 117 2.38 -0.26 5.34
CA GLY A 117 2.75 -1.64 5.66
C GLY A 117 1.55 -2.60 5.68
N HIS A 118 0.36 -2.07 5.91
CA HIS A 118 -0.89 -2.81 5.86
C HIS A 118 -2.02 -1.92 5.31
N GLY A 119 -2.97 -2.53 4.60
CA GLY A 119 -4.16 -1.82 4.14
C GLY A 119 -5.37 -2.73 3.96
N CYS A 120 -6.55 -2.14 3.90
CA CYS A 120 -7.80 -2.87 3.69
C CYS A 120 -8.15 -2.99 2.20
N TYR A 121 -8.33 -4.23 1.72
CA TYR A 121 -8.66 -4.50 0.33
C TYR A 121 -9.75 -5.56 0.22
N GLN A 122 -10.62 -5.40 -0.77
CA GLN A 122 -11.68 -6.37 -1.02
C GLN A 122 -11.08 -7.66 -1.63
N VAL A 123 -11.62 -8.80 -1.23
CA VAL A 123 -11.25 -10.10 -1.79
C VAL A 123 -12.47 -10.85 -2.31
N SER A 124 -12.24 -11.74 -3.28
CA SER A 124 -13.26 -12.69 -3.73
C SER A 124 -12.63 -14.03 -4.13
N CYS A 125 -13.40 -15.11 -4.01
CA CYS A 125 -12.96 -16.45 -4.40
C CYS A 125 -13.44 -16.78 -5.82
N SER A 126 -12.62 -17.48 -6.58
CA SER A 126 -12.94 -17.96 -7.92
C SER A 126 -12.28 -19.31 -8.18
N LEU A 127 -12.60 -19.95 -9.32
CA LEU A 127 -11.93 -21.19 -9.74
C LEU A 127 -10.41 -21.02 -9.96
N GLN A 128 -9.96 -19.78 -10.18
CA GLN A 128 -8.54 -19.43 -10.32
C GLN A 128 -7.86 -19.16 -8.96
N GLY A 129 -8.59 -19.33 -7.86
CA GLY A 129 -8.15 -19.00 -6.51
C GLY A 129 -8.67 -17.66 -6.01
N LEU A 130 -7.99 -17.15 -4.98
CA LEU A 130 -8.29 -15.88 -4.33
C LEU A 130 -7.96 -14.70 -5.25
N LYS A 131 -8.87 -13.73 -5.35
CA LYS A 131 -8.67 -12.46 -6.05
C LYS A 131 -8.65 -11.32 -5.04
N VAL A 132 -7.67 -10.43 -5.20
CA VAL A 132 -7.56 -9.17 -4.47
C VAL A 132 -8.02 -8.04 -5.39
N TRP A 133 -8.90 -7.18 -4.89
CA TRP A 133 -9.45 -6.05 -5.63
C TRP A 133 -8.87 -4.73 -5.12
N VAL A 134 -8.37 -3.94 -6.06
CA VAL A 134 -7.97 -2.55 -5.82
C VAL A 134 -8.80 -1.68 -6.75
N GLN A 135 -9.80 -0.99 -6.20
CA GLN A 135 -10.88 -0.38 -6.98
C GLN A 135 -11.54 -1.43 -7.89
N ASP A 136 -11.64 -1.15 -9.19
CA ASP A 136 -12.29 -2.02 -10.17
C ASP A 136 -11.33 -3.06 -10.81
N ILE A 137 -10.08 -3.11 -10.36
CA ILE A 137 -9.05 -4.00 -10.90
C ILE A 137 -8.82 -5.18 -9.95
N SER A 138 -8.95 -6.40 -10.47
CA SER A 138 -8.69 -7.63 -9.73
C SER A 138 -7.34 -8.24 -10.07
N TYR A 139 -6.63 -8.70 -9.04
CA TYR A 139 -5.37 -9.42 -9.13
C TYR A 139 -5.55 -10.83 -8.57
N VAL A 140 -5.06 -11.85 -9.28
CA VAL A 140 -5.18 -13.26 -8.86
C VAL A 140 -3.98 -13.65 -7.99
N CYS A 141 -4.27 -14.23 -6.83
CA CYS A 141 -3.29 -14.86 -5.97
C CYS A 141 -3.11 -16.34 -6.32
N SER A 142 -1.94 -16.67 -6.86
CA SER A 142 -1.56 -18.00 -7.32
C SER A 142 -0.83 -18.81 -6.24
N TRP A 143 -0.12 -18.15 -5.33
CA TRP A 143 0.51 -18.75 -4.15
C TRP A 143 0.68 -17.72 -3.02
N ALA A 144 0.92 -18.21 -1.80
CA ALA A 144 1.12 -17.35 -0.64
C ALA A 144 2.35 -16.44 -0.79
N ARG A 145 2.23 -15.18 -0.36
CA ARG A 145 3.27 -14.13 -0.47
C ARG A 145 3.67 -13.72 -1.90
N GLN A 146 2.93 -14.14 -2.93
CA GLN A 146 3.07 -13.57 -4.27
C GLN A 146 2.96 -12.04 -4.19
N VAL A 147 3.88 -11.34 -4.86
CA VAL A 147 3.85 -9.87 -4.95
C VAL A 147 2.91 -9.45 -6.08
N LEU A 148 1.90 -8.66 -5.74
CA LEU A 148 0.97 -8.05 -6.69
C LEU A 148 1.40 -6.60 -6.95
N PRO A 149 1.90 -6.27 -8.15
CA PRO A 149 2.24 -4.90 -8.51
C PRO A 149 0.96 -4.12 -8.79
N VAL A 150 0.57 -3.27 -7.84
CA VAL A 150 -0.59 -2.40 -7.97
C VAL A 150 -0.19 -1.18 -8.80
N ASN A 151 -0.93 -0.94 -9.88
CA ASN A 151 -0.82 0.28 -10.67
C ASN A 151 -2.22 0.62 -11.22
N ILE A 152 -2.89 1.58 -10.58
CA ILE A 152 -4.28 1.92 -10.91
C ILE A 152 -4.47 3.42 -11.00
N GLN A 153 -5.50 3.86 -11.73
CA GLN A 153 -5.94 5.26 -11.72
C GLN A 153 -7.21 5.40 -10.89
N MET A 154 -7.19 6.31 -9.90
CA MET A 154 -8.33 6.61 -9.04
C MET A 154 -8.39 8.12 -8.79
N ASN A 155 -9.58 8.72 -8.91
CA ASN A 155 -9.80 10.15 -8.64
C ASN A 155 -8.84 11.11 -9.39
N GLY A 156 -8.37 10.72 -10.58
CA GLY A 156 -7.42 11.52 -11.36
C GLY A 156 -5.99 11.54 -10.80
N TRP A 157 -5.63 10.51 -10.03
CA TRP A 157 -4.28 10.19 -9.56
C TRP A 157 -3.92 8.76 -9.95
N ILE A 158 -2.63 8.49 -10.10
CA ILE A 158 -2.10 7.14 -10.31
C ILE A 158 -1.60 6.62 -8.97
N HIS A 159 -1.98 5.41 -8.61
CA HIS A 159 -1.56 4.75 -7.38
C HIS A 159 -0.66 3.57 -7.73
N HIS A 160 0.56 3.58 -7.19
CA HIS A 160 1.56 2.54 -7.39
C HIS A 160 1.93 1.90 -6.06
N GLY A 161 2.00 0.58 -5.98
CA GLY A 161 2.37 -0.11 -4.75
C GLY A 161 2.54 -1.61 -4.95
N ASN A 162 2.82 -2.33 -3.86
CA ASN A 162 2.97 -3.79 -3.89
C ASN A 162 2.20 -4.41 -2.75
N LEU A 163 1.25 -5.30 -3.06
CA LEU A 163 0.54 -6.10 -2.07
C LEU A 163 1.09 -7.52 -2.02
N LEU A 164 1.03 -8.15 -0.86
CA LEU A 164 1.32 -9.57 -0.70
C LEU A 164 0.03 -10.38 -0.67
N CYS A 165 -0.02 -11.41 -1.51
CA CYS A 165 -1.08 -12.40 -1.46
C CYS A 165 -1.08 -13.14 -0.13
N PRO A 166 -2.25 -13.28 0.53
CA PRO A 166 -2.36 -14.14 1.69
C PRO A 166 -2.47 -15.60 1.25
N VAL A 167 -2.54 -16.53 2.22
CA VAL A 167 -2.81 -17.94 1.93
C VAL A 167 -4.26 -18.07 1.46
N CYS A 168 -4.48 -18.69 0.30
CA CYS A 168 -5.82 -18.80 -0.29
C CYS A 168 -6.80 -19.53 0.63
N TRP A 169 -6.34 -20.60 1.29
CA TRP A 169 -7.14 -21.42 2.20
C TRP A 169 -7.63 -20.69 3.46
N ASP A 170 -7.05 -19.54 3.81
CA ASP A 170 -7.55 -18.71 4.91
C ASP A 170 -8.86 -17.99 4.55
N PHE A 171 -9.19 -17.88 3.25
CA PHE A 171 -10.31 -17.08 2.74
C PHE A 171 -11.27 -17.86 1.83
N CYS A 172 -10.80 -18.90 1.15
CA CYS A 172 -11.57 -19.66 0.17
C CYS A 172 -11.67 -21.14 0.54
N GLU A 173 -12.85 -21.74 0.30
CA GLU A 173 -13.08 -23.18 0.50
C GLU A 173 -12.45 -24.05 -0.59
N LEU A 174 -12.19 -23.47 -1.77
CA LEU A 174 -11.58 -24.15 -2.91
C LEU A 174 -10.44 -23.29 -3.43
N CYS A 175 -9.23 -23.85 -3.40
CA CYS A 175 -8.05 -23.22 -3.97
C CYS A 175 -7.40 -24.16 -5.00
N PRO A 176 -7.01 -23.64 -6.17
CA PRO A 176 -6.22 -24.43 -7.11
C PRO A 176 -4.86 -24.78 -6.50
N PRO A 177 -4.20 -25.85 -6.98
CA PRO A 177 -2.84 -26.16 -6.58
C PRO A 177 -1.93 -24.97 -6.90
N GLU A 178 -1.04 -24.65 -5.97
CA GLU A 178 -0.03 -23.61 -6.18
C GLU A 178 0.78 -24.00 -7.43
N THR A 179 0.72 -23.15 -8.44
CA THR A 179 1.44 -23.34 -9.69
C THR A 179 2.57 -22.33 -9.70
N ASP A 180 3.81 -22.80 -9.74
CA ASP A 180 4.95 -21.94 -10.06
C ASP A 180 4.65 -21.30 -11.42
N SER A 181 4.47 -19.98 -11.42
CA SER A 181 4.16 -19.27 -12.66
C SER A 181 5.27 -19.52 -13.68
N PRO A 182 4.96 -19.94 -14.92
CA PRO A 182 5.89 -19.71 -16.01
C PRO A 182 6.09 -18.20 -16.10
N ALA A 183 7.35 -17.75 -16.16
CA ALA A 183 7.71 -16.37 -16.48
C ALA A 183 7.25 -16.02 -17.91
N ALA A 184 5.93 -15.87 -18.10
CA ALA A 184 5.29 -15.60 -19.38
C ALA A 184 3.85 -15.14 -19.12
N ASN A 185 3.73 -13.93 -18.56
CA ASN A 185 2.76 -12.90 -18.93
C ASN A 185 2.98 -11.68 -18.02
N LEU A 186 4.20 -11.13 -18.06
CA LEU A 186 4.44 -9.73 -17.74
C LEU A 186 3.87 -8.87 -18.88
N THR A 187 2.58 -9.04 -19.15
CA THR A 187 1.83 -8.43 -20.26
C THR A 187 0.39 -8.20 -19.81
N GLN A 188 0.25 -7.50 -18.69
CA GLN A 188 -0.24 -6.15 -18.83
C GLN A 188 0.87 -5.26 -18.28
N ALA A 189 1.80 -4.87 -19.14
CA ALA A 189 2.22 -3.47 -19.10
C ALA A 189 0.90 -2.70 -19.19
N LEU A 190 0.33 -2.38 -18.03
CA LEU A 190 -0.80 -1.46 -17.93
C LEU A 190 -0.42 -0.29 -18.82
N PRO A 191 -1.30 0.14 -19.74
CA PRO A 191 -1.01 1.26 -20.61
C PRO A 191 -0.39 2.34 -19.75
N THR A 192 0.75 2.90 -20.15
CA THR A 192 1.39 3.98 -19.41
C THR A 192 0.31 5.01 -19.11
N LEU A 193 -0.18 5.03 -17.86
CA LEU A 193 -1.30 5.84 -17.43
C LEU A 193 -0.77 7.25 -17.31
N ASP A 194 -0.53 7.91 -18.44
CA ASP A 194 0.02 9.25 -18.45
C ASP A 194 -1.13 10.25 -18.39
N LEU A 195 -1.56 10.58 -17.16
CA LEU A 195 -2.54 11.65 -16.94
C LEU A 195 -2.02 13.03 -17.35
N CYS A 196 -0.71 13.15 -17.61
CA CYS A 196 -0.02 14.43 -17.80
C CYS A 196 0.71 14.49 -19.13
N SER A 197 0.26 13.73 -20.15
CA SER A 197 0.82 13.78 -21.49
C SER A 197 0.62 15.16 -22.10
N HIS A 198 1.58 16.05 -21.84
CA HIS A 198 1.71 17.32 -22.55
C HIS A 198 2.22 16.98 -23.94
N SER A 199 1.31 16.81 -24.90
CA SER A 199 1.69 16.64 -26.31
C SER A 199 2.13 18.00 -26.87
N PRO A 200 3.43 18.30 -27.03
CA PRO A 200 3.88 19.55 -27.67
C PRO A 200 3.35 19.64 -29.11
N SER A 201 3.05 18.50 -29.73
CA SER A 201 2.49 18.39 -31.06
C SER A 201 1.18 19.16 -31.22
N LEU A 202 0.29 19.17 -30.23
CA LEU A 202 -1.03 19.84 -30.36
C LEU A 202 -0.90 21.35 -30.44
N VAL A 203 0.00 21.91 -29.61
CA VAL A 203 0.32 23.34 -29.62
C VAL A 203 0.97 23.72 -30.95
N VAL A 204 1.96 22.95 -31.40
CA VAL A 204 2.63 23.20 -32.70
C VAL A 204 1.66 23.07 -33.87
N THR A 205 0.77 22.08 -33.89
CA THR A 205 -0.24 21.94 -34.95
C THR A 205 -1.26 23.08 -34.96
N LEU A 206 -1.67 23.57 -33.78
CA LEU A 206 -2.61 24.69 -33.67
C LEU A 206 -1.98 26.00 -34.15
N TRP A 207 -0.72 26.25 -33.79
CA TRP A 207 0.06 27.39 -34.28
C TRP A 207 0.29 27.33 -35.80
N LEU A 208 0.60 26.15 -36.35
CA LEU A 208 0.73 25.96 -37.79
C LEU A 208 -0.60 26.14 -38.52
N LEU A 209 -1.71 25.68 -37.96
CA LEU A 209 -3.05 25.90 -38.51
C LEU A 209 -3.41 27.40 -38.51
N LEU A 210 -3.20 28.09 -37.40
CA LEU A 210 -3.42 29.54 -37.31
C LEU A 210 -2.52 30.31 -38.27
N GLY A 211 -1.24 29.94 -38.37
CA GLY A 211 -0.28 30.56 -39.28
C GLY A 211 -0.61 30.36 -40.77
N ASN A 212 -1.27 29.26 -41.14
CA ASN A 212 -1.72 29.03 -42.51
C ASN A 212 -3.11 29.62 -42.81
N LEU A 213 -4.02 29.66 -41.82
CA LEU A 213 -5.38 30.14 -42.00
C LEU A 213 -5.46 31.68 -42.03
N PHE A 214 -4.63 32.38 -41.26
CA PHE A 214 -4.58 33.84 -41.22
C PHE A 214 -4.27 34.49 -42.59
N PRO A 215 -3.22 34.08 -43.32
CA PRO A 215 -2.92 34.67 -44.63
C PRO A 215 -3.97 34.33 -45.69
N LEU A 216 -4.63 33.17 -45.61
CA LEU A 216 -5.74 32.81 -46.50
C LEU A 216 -6.96 33.70 -46.26
N LEU A 217 -7.34 33.94 -45.00
CA LEU A 217 -8.45 34.84 -44.64
C LEU A 217 -8.13 36.30 -44.97
N ALA A 218 -6.90 36.75 -44.72
CA ALA A 218 -6.45 38.10 -45.09
C ALA A 218 -6.45 38.29 -46.61
N GLY A 219 -6.00 37.31 -47.38
CA GLY A 219 -6.06 37.35 -48.85
C GLY A 219 -7.49 37.39 -49.38
N PHE A 220 -8.43 36.68 -48.74
CA PHE A 220 -9.84 36.70 -49.11
C PHE A 220 -10.52 38.05 -48.79
N LEU A 221 -10.17 38.66 -47.65
CA LEU A 221 -10.70 39.96 -47.22
C LEU A 221 -10.12 41.14 -48.01
N LEU A 222 -8.91 41.01 -48.55
CA LEU A 222 -8.27 42.03 -49.39
C LEU A 222 -8.63 41.91 -50.89
N CYS A 223 -9.39 40.87 -51.27
CA CYS A 223 -9.90 40.66 -52.64
C CYS A 223 -11.39 41.05 -52.80
N ILE A 224 -11.98 41.74 -51.83
CA ILE A 224 -13.31 42.38 -51.89
C ILE A 224 -13.10 43.90 -51.93
#